data_AF-Q9LQX7-F1
#
_entry.id   AF-Q9LQX7-F1
#
_cell.length_a   1.000
_cell.length_b   1.000
_cell.length_c   1.000
_cell.angle_alpha   90.00
_cell.angle_beta   90.00
_cell.angle_gamma   90.00
#
_symmetry.space_group_name_H-M   'P 1'
#
loop_
_entity.id
_entity.type
_entity.pdbx_description
1 polymer ?
#
loop_
_entity_poly.entity_id
_entity_poly.type
_entity_poly.pdbx_seq_one_letter_code
_entity_poly.pdbx_strand_id
1 'polypeptide(L)'
;MSVANMEYLSERKEMKKAYKRLKELAVMQDKDPPPKPYPSAKKGLITQSKTSAKDRFQTPSVRRLVNQLKNEKDVLLQDRTGGSANQDNWIDE
;
A
#
# COMPACT_ATOMS: atom_id res chain seq x y z
N MET A 1 -20.18 -32.22 -5.68
CA MET A 1 -20.28 -30.84 -5.15
C MET A 1 -21.67 -30.72 -4.54
N SER A 2 -21.81 -30.33 -3.27
CA SER A 2 -23.13 -30.30 -2.60
C SER A 2 -24.03 -29.22 -3.21
N VAL A 3 -25.35 -29.44 -3.16
CA VAL A 3 -26.37 -28.48 -3.66
C VAL A 3 -26.19 -27.10 -3.03
N ALA A 4 -25.96 -27.05 -1.71
CA ALA A 4 -25.69 -25.81 -0.97
C ALA A 4 -24.47 -25.03 -1.50
N ASN A 5 -23.41 -25.71 -1.96
CA ASN A 5 -22.24 -25.03 -2.52
C ASN A 5 -22.55 -24.45 -3.91
N MET A 6 -23.41 -25.11 -4.69
CA MET A 6 -23.83 -24.60 -6.00
C MET A 6 -24.74 -23.38 -5.88
N GLU A 7 -25.68 -23.40 -4.94
CA GLU A 7 -26.55 -22.26 -4.61
C GLU A 7 -25.73 -21.05 -4.17
N TYR A 8 -24.82 -21.22 -3.22
CA TYR A 8 -23.93 -20.15 -2.77
C TYR A 8 -23.11 -19.53 -3.92
N LEU A 9 -22.59 -20.37 -4.82
CA LEU A 9 -21.83 -19.87 -5.97
C LEU A 9 -22.70 -19.12 -6.98
N SER A 10 -23.96 -19.53 -7.16
CA SER A 10 -24.91 -18.86 -8.05
C SER A 10 -25.30 -17.48 -7.50
N GLU A 11 -25.71 -17.40 -6.24
CA GLU A 11 -26.04 -16.14 -5.55
C GLU A 11 -24.85 -15.18 -5.56
N ARG A 12 -23.65 -15.69 -5.24
CA ARG A 12 -22.42 -14.90 -5.26
C ARG A 12 -22.09 -14.34 -6.66
N LYS A 13 -22.43 -15.04 -7.74
CA LYS A 13 -22.25 -14.56 -9.12
C LYS A 13 -23.24 -13.44 -9.42
N GLU A 14 -24.49 -13.59 -9.04
CA GLU A 14 -25.54 -12.58 -9.26
C GLU A 14 -25.27 -11.30 -8.50
N MET A 15 -24.91 -11.41 -7.21
CA MET A 15 -24.51 -10.26 -6.39
C MET A 15 -23.30 -9.51 -6.95
N LYS A 16 -22.34 -10.21 -7.57
CA LYS A 16 -21.22 -9.55 -8.28
C LYS A 16 -21.68 -8.77 -9.51
N LYS A 17 -22.65 -9.29 -10.26
CA LYS A 17 -23.22 -8.58 -11.42
C LYS A 17 -23.98 -7.33 -10.96
N ALA A 18 -24.81 -7.45 -9.94
CA ALA A 18 -25.52 -6.31 -9.34
C ALA A 18 -24.54 -5.24 -8.83
N TYR A 19 -23.50 -5.66 -8.11
CA TYR A 19 -22.43 -4.77 -7.65
C TYR A 19 -21.74 -4.01 -8.80
N LYS A 20 -21.45 -4.70 -9.91
CA LYS A 20 -20.83 -4.07 -11.09
C LYS A 20 -21.73 -2.95 -11.64
N ARG A 21 -23.03 -3.21 -11.79
CA ARG A 21 -24.01 -2.21 -12.24
C ARG A 21 -24.10 -1.02 -11.28
N LEU A 22 -24.15 -1.28 -9.97
CA LEU A 22 -24.17 -0.21 -8.96
C LEU A 22 -22.90 0.64 -9.00
N LYS A 23 -21.73 0.02 -9.20
CA LYS A 23 -20.47 0.73 -9.34
C LYS A 23 -20.45 1.62 -10.58
N GLU A 24 -20.93 1.12 -11.73
CA GLU A 24 -21.03 1.89 -12.97
C GLU A 24 -21.94 3.11 -12.78
N LEU A 25 -23.10 2.94 -12.15
CA LEU A 25 -24.01 4.04 -11.83
C LEU A 25 -23.41 5.06 -10.86
N ALA A 26 -22.70 4.60 -9.82
CA ALA A 26 -22.04 5.50 -8.87
C ALA A 26 -20.98 6.37 -9.54
N VAL A 27 -20.18 5.78 -10.44
CA VAL A 27 -19.20 6.50 -11.25
C VAL A 27 -19.87 7.53 -12.16
N MET A 28 -20.99 7.19 -12.81
CA MET A 28 -21.75 8.15 -13.63
C MET A 28 -22.37 9.29 -12.81
N GLN A 29 -22.60 9.09 -11.51
CA GLN A 29 -23.17 10.08 -10.61
C GLN A 29 -22.09 10.88 -9.85
N ASP A 30 -20.81 10.66 -10.16
CA ASP A 30 -19.66 11.20 -9.41
C ASP A 30 -19.74 10.92 -7.89
N LYS A 31 -20.37 9.80 -7.52
CA LYS A 31 -20.50 9.32 -6.14
C LYS A 31 -19.52 8.19 -5.88
N ASP A 32 -19.17 8.05 -4.61
CA ASP A 32 -18.37 6.91 -4.18
C ASP A 32 -19.12 5.59 -4.44
N PRO A 33 -18.44 4.59 -5.01
CA PRO A 33 -19.05 3.31 -5.28
C PRO A 33 -19.35 2.56 -3.97
N PRO A 34 -20.44 1.78 -3.92
CA PRO A 34 -20.78 1.02 -2.74
C PRO A 34 -19.66 0.03 -2.35
N PRO A 35 -19.60 -0.39 -1.08
CA PRO A 35 -18.67 -1.43 -0.64
C PRO A 35 -18.99 -2.77 -1.31
N LYS A 36 -17.94 -3.56 -1.58
CA LYS A 36 -18.09 -4.86 -2.26
C LYS A 36 -18.82 -5.86 -1.35
N PRO A 37 -19.90 -6.54 -1.83
CA PRO A 37 -20.76 -7.40 -1.00
C PRO A 37 -20.03 -8.63 -0.41
N TYR A 38 -19.07 -9.20 -1.14
CA TYR A 38 -18.20 -10.26 -0.63
C TYR A 38 -16.75 -9.78 -0.67
N PRO A 39 -16.26 -9.11 0.38
CA PRO A 39 -14.85 -8.76 0.48
C PRO A 39 -14.02 -10.05 0.53
N SER A 40 -12.85 -10.02 -0.11
CA SER A 40 -11.90 -11.12 0.04
C SER A 40 -11.48 -11.23 1.50
N ALA A 41 -11.29 -12.45 2.02
CA ALA A 41 -10.79 -12.68 3.38
C ALA A 41 -9.52 -11.86 3.69
N LYS A 42 -8.61 -11.75 2.70
CA LYS A 42 -7.42 -10.89 2.78
C LYS A 42 -7.74 -9.42 3.06
N LYS A 43 -8.80 -8.86 2.46
CA LYS A 43 -9.21 -7.47 2.71
C LYS A 43 -9.70 -7.30 4.14
N GLY A 44 -10.48 -8.25 4.66
CA GLY A 44 -10.91 -8.26 6.07
C GLY A 44 -9.73 -8.21 7.03
N LEU A 45 -8.74 -9.09 6.82
CA LEU A 45 -7.50 -9.13 7.60
C LEU A 45 -6.65 -7.84 7.47
N ILE A 46 -6.61 -7.24 6.28
CA ILE A 46 -5.92 -5.95 6.07
C ILE A 46 -6.64 -4.82 6.82
N THR A 47 -7.98 -4.74 6.78
CA THR A 47 -8.73 -3.75 7.58
C THR A 47 -8.52 -3.92 9.08
N GLN A 48 -8.45 -5.17 9.56
CA GLN A 48 -8.18 -5.46 10.97
C GLN A 48 -6.73 -5.13 11.38
N SER A 49 -5.75 -5.27 10.48
CA SER A 49 -4.33 -5.03 10.78
C SER A 49 -3.84 -3.60 10.48
N LYS A 50 -4.56 -2.84 9.66
CA LYS A 50 -4.29 -1.41 9.35
C LYS A 50 -4.35 -0.50 10.57
N THR A 51 -4.92 -0.95 11.67
CA THR A 51 -4.83 -0.32 13.00
C THR A 51 -3.39 -0.13 13.50
N SER A 52 -2.38 -0.72 12.87
CA SER A 52 -1.02 -0.74 13.46
C SER A 52 0.07 0.04 12.72
N ALA A 53 -0.06 0.41 11.43
CA ALA A 53 1.06 1.05 10.73
C ALA A 53 1.17 2.53 11.10
N LYS A 54 0.07 3.26 10.97
CA LYS A 54 0.02 4.70 11.30
C LYS A 54 0.32 4.93 12.78
N ASP A 55 -0.17 4.02 13.65
CA ASP A 55 0.04 4.06 15.10
C ASP A 55 1.52 3.77 15.48
N ARG A 56 2.16 2.77 14.84
CA ARG A 56 3.60 2.48 15.03
C ARG A 56 4.50 3.69 14.75
N PHE A 57 4.23 4.42 13.66
CA PHE A 57 5.00 5.61 13.28
C PHE A 57 4.55 6.90 13.98
N GLN A 58 3.40 6.88 14.65
CA GLN A 58 2.91 7.98 15.48
C GLN A 58 3.46 7.94 16.91
N THR A 59 4.10 6.84 17.32
CA THR A 59 4.84 6.83 18.58
C THR A 59 6.03 7.81 18.51
N PRO A 60 6.16 8.74 19.46
CA PRO A 60 7.22 9.75 19.43
C PRO A 60 8.62 9.14 19.52
N SER A 61 8.76 7.95 20.11
CA SER A 61 10.04 7.20 20.19
C SER A 61 10.51 6.70 18.82
N VAL A 62 9.63 6.08 18.03
CA VAL A 62 9.96 5.59 16.69
C VAL A 62 10.30 6.77 15.76
N ARG A 63 9.57 7.88 15.88
CA ARG A 63 9.87 9.09 15.10
C ARG A 63 11.24 9.68 15.43
N ARG A 64 11.64 9.69 16.70
CA ARG A 64 12.98 10.13 17.13
C ARG A 64 14.08 9.23 16.57
N LEU A 65 13.91 7.91 16.64
CA LEU A 65 14.88 6.95 16.14
C LEU A 65 15.08 7.08 14.61
N VAL A 66 13.99 7.22 13.85
CA VAL A 66 14.07 7.43 12.39
C VAL A 66 14.80 8.72 12.04
N ASN A 67 14.60 9.79 12.81
CA ASN A 67 15.31 11.06 12.60
C ASN A 67 16.81 10.94 12.93
N GLN A 68 17.18 10.21 13.99
CA GLN A 68 18.59 9.93 14.31
C GLN A 68 19.28 9.17 13.18
N LEU A 69 18.66 8.11 12.67
CA LEU A 69 19.21 7.30 11.57
C LEU A 69 19.36 8.11 10.26
N LYS A 70 18.47 9.06 9.99
CA LYS A 70 18.60 9.97 8.84
C LYS A 70 19.79 10.90 9.02
N ASN A 71 19.93 11.51 10.19
CA ASN A 71 21.06 12.40 10.49
C ASN A 71 22.39 11.66 10.40
N GLU A 72 22.49 10.44 10.94
CA GLU A 72 23.69 9.60 10.85
C GLU A 72 24.04 9.25 9.40
N LYS A 73 23.03 8.94 8.58
CA LYS A 73 23.22 8.68 7.15
C LYS A 73 23.71 9.93 6.41
N ASP A 74 23.13 11.09 6.69
CA ASP A 74 23.51 12.35 6.03
C ASP A 74 24.94 12.79 6.42
N VAL A 75 25.33 12.57 7.69
CA VAL A 75 26.71 12.78 8.16
C VAL A 75 27.70 11.84 7.45
N LEU A 76 27.37 10.54 7.36
CA LEU A 76 28.21 9.57 6.66
C LEU A 76 28.33 9.85 5.15
N LEU A 77 27.31 10.44 4.54
CA LEU A 77 27.35 10.86 3.14
C LEU A 77 28.19 12.12 2.94
N GLN A 78 28.18 13.07 3.89
CA GLN A 78 29.07 14.22 3.88
C GLN A 78 30.54 13.82 4.06
N ASP A 79 30.84 12.90 4.96
CA ASP A 79 32.21 12.38 5.17
C ASP A 79 32.74 11.61 3.95
N ARG A 80 31.86 10.96 3.16
CA ARG A 80 32.24 10.31 1.90
C ARG A 80 32.51 11.28 0.75
N THR A 81 32.05 12.53 0.82
CA THR A 81 32.33 13.53 -0.23
C THR A 81 33.71 14.21 -0.10
N GLY A 82 34.52 13.84 0.91
CA GLY A 82 35.84 14.39 1.15
C GLY A 82 37.03 13.66 0.52
N GLY A 83 36.82 12.65 -0.34
CA GLY A 83 37.93 11.84 -0.85
C GLY A 83 37.65 11.05 -2.12
N SER A 84 37.48 11.73 -3.25
CA SER A 84 37.84 11.21 -4.58
C SER A 84 37.84 12.34 -5.61
N ALA A 85 38.92 13.12 -5.61
CA ALA A 85 39.36 13.90 -6.76
C ALA A 85 40.74 13.34 -7.12
N ASN A 86 40.97 12.99 -8.40
CA ASN A 86 41.99 12.09 -8.95
C ASN A 86 41.53 10.62 -8.89
N GLN A 87 41.22 9.92 -9.98
CA GLN A 87 41.78 9.89 -11.35
C GLN A 87 40.59 9.61 -12.32
N ASP A 88 40.49 10.11 -13.55
CA ASP A 88 41.34 9.79 -14.69
C ASP A 88 41.23 10.88 -15.77
N ASN A 89 42.39 11.36 -16.24
CA ASN A 89 42.54 12.02 -17.53
C ASN A 89 42.12 11.03 -18.63
N TRP A 90 41.00 11.29 -19.30
CA TRP A 90 40.78 10.73 -20.63
C TRP A 90 41.53 11.59 -21.64
N ILE A 91 42.54 10.95 -22.21
CA ILE A 91 43.53 11.40 -23.19
C ILE A 91 42.86 11.89 -24.49
N ASP A 92 43.44 12.93 -25.08
CA ASP A 92 43.19 13.45 -26.44
C ASP A 92 43.40 12.37 -27.52
N GLU A 93 42.45 12.24 -28.46
CA GLU A 93 42.65 12.11 -29.92
C GLU A 93 41.33 12.16 -30.70
#